data_AF-A0A3C1WFI6-F1
#
_entry.id   AF-A0A3C1WFI6-F1
#
_cell.length_a   1.000
_cell.length_b   1.000
_cell.length_c   1.000
_cell.angle_alpha   90.00
_cell.angle_beta   90.00
_cell.angle_gamma   90.00
#
_symmetry.space_group_name_H-M   'P 1'
#
loop_
_entity.id
_entity.type
_entity.pdbx_description
1 polymer ?
#
loop_
_entity_poly.entity_id
_entity_poly.type
_entity_poly.pdbx_seq_one_letter_code
_entity_poly.pdbx_strand_id
1 'polypeptide(L)'
;MKIIIMNIAFSVLMAVMAWLKGFNPIIWLFGGGLPGFLLLVFLPAANAEGIDEETRKARRRRSDIAGLVVVLLTVVVLAALWKYVKGQ
;
A
#
# COMPACT_ATOMS: atom_id res chain seq x y z
N MET A 1 8.15 -5.55 -21.19
CA MET A 1 6.66 -5.52 -21.27
C MET A 1 5.98 -6.40 -20.23
N LYS A 2 6.27 -7.71 -20.15
CA LYS A 2 5.66 -8.64 -19.16
C LYS A 2 5.80 -8.20 -17.69
N ILE A 3 6.99 -7.74 -17.29
CA ILE A 3 7.27 -7.27 -15.91
C ILE A 3 6.46 -6.02 -15.55
N ILE A 4 6.30 -5.08 -16.48
CA ILE A 4 5.54 -3.85 -16.25
C ILE A 4 4.07 -4.19 -16.04
N ILE A 5 3.50 -5.06 -16.90
CA ILE A 5 2.11 -5.51 -16.79
C ILE A 5 1.88 -6.23 -15.45
N MET A 6 2.81 -7.08 -15.01
CA MET A 6 2.72 -7.76 -13.72
C MET A 6 2.71 -6.78 -12.54
N ASN A 7 3.55 -5.74 -12.56
CA ASN A 7 3.56 -4.72 -11.52
C ASN A 7 2.26 -3.91 -11.49
N ILE A 8 1.73 -3.54 -12.66
CA ILE A 8 0.44 -2.84 -12.76
C ILE A 8 -0.67 -3.72 -12.19
N ALA A 9 -0.74 -5.00 -12.60
CA ALA A 9 -1.73 -5.94 -12.07
C ALA A 9 -1.64 -6.08 -10.55
N PHE A 10 -0.43 -6.11 -10.01
CA PHE A 10 -0.19 -6.21 -8.57
C PHE A 10 -0.61 -4.94 -7.82
N SER A 11 -0.29 -3.76 -8.34
CA SER A 11 -0.76 -2.48 -7.78
C SER A 11 -2.29 -2.38 -7.78
N VAL A 12 -2.94 -2.81 -8.88
CA VAL A 12 -4.41 -2.85 -8.96
C VAL A 12 -4.98 -3.83 -7.93
N LEU A 13 -4.39 -5.03 -7.78
CA LEU A 13 -4.80 -5.99 -6.75
C LEU A 13 -4.72 -5.39 -5.35
N MET A 14 -3.64 -4.67 -5.03
CA MET A 14 -3.49 -4.00 -3.74
C MET A 14 -4.54 -2.90 -3.52
N ALA A 15 -4.82 -2.09 -4.54
CA ALA A 15 -5.87 -1.08 -4.46
C ALA A 15 -7.25 -1.72 -4.21
N VAL A 16 -7.57 -2.82 -4.88
CA VAL A 16 -8.82 -3.56 -4.67
C VAL A 16 -8.91 -4.13 -3.25
N MET A 17 -7.85 -4.77 -2.75
CA MET A 17 -7.83 -5.29 -1.37
C MET A 17 -7.99 -4.19 -0.33
N ALA A 18 -7.33 -3.04 -0.53
CA ALA A 18 -7.48 -1.89 0.34
C ALA A 18 -8.92 -1.37 0.36
N TRP A 19 -9.56 -1.26 -0.82
CA TRP A 19 -10.96 -0.89 -0.91
C TRP A 19 -11.87 -1.88 -0.17
N LEU A 20 -11.64 -3.19 -0.36
CA LEU A 20 -12.38 -4.26 0.33
C LEU A 20 -12.19 -4.26 1.85
N LYS A 21 -11.08 -3.72 2.36
CA LYS A 21 -10.85 -3.53 3.81
C LYS A 21 -11.35 -2.19 4.34
N GLY A 22 -11.92 -1.35 3.48
CA GLY A 22 -12.40 -0.01 3.81
C GLY A 22 -11.28 1.01 4.02
N PHE A 23 -10.12 0.83 3.40
CA PHE A 23 -8.99 1.77 3.40
C PHE A 23 -8.96 2.64 2.13
N ASN A 24 -8.04 3.60 2.04
CA ASN A 24 -7.87 4.40 0.83
C ASN A 24 -7.13 3.63 -0.29
N PRO A 25 -7.80 3.25 -1.40
CA PRO A 25 -7.18 2.45 -2.46
C PRO A 25 -6.08 3.19 -3.22
N ILE A 26 -6.12 4.53 -3.27
CA ILE A 26 -5.13 5.33 -4.00
C ILE A 26 -3.78 5.24 -3.31
N ILE A 27 -3.75 5.29 -1.97
CA ILE A 27 -2.51 5.14 -1.20
C ILE A 27 -1.88 3.77 -1.46
N TRP A 28 -2.71 2.71 -1.42
CA TRP A 28 -2.24 1.34 -1.60
C TRP A 28 -1.91 0.96 -3.04
N LEU A 29 -2.39 1.71 -4.03
CA LEU A 29 -1.97 1.59 -5.44
C LEU A 29 -0.46 1.87 -5.61
N PHE A 30 0.03 2.89 -4.89
CA PHE A 30 1.44 3.32 -4.93
C PHE A 30 2.30 2.63 -3.86
N GLY A 31 1.70 2.02 -2.85
CA GLY A 31 2.40 1.18 -1.88
C GLY A 31 2.88 -0.17 -2.46
N GLY A 32 2.86 -0.30 -3.78
CA GLY A 32 3.13 -1.51 -4.53
C GLY A 32 4.49 -2.14 -4.18
N GLY A 33 4.47 -3.47 -4.04
CA GLY A 33 5.63 -4.28 -3.69
C GLY A 33 5.32 -5.28 -2.58
N LEU A 34 6.23 -6.23 -2.39
CA LEU A 34 6.08 -7.29 -1.38
C LEU A 34 5.84 -6.73 0.05
N PRO A 35 6.59 -5.72 0.53
CA PRO A 35 6.41 -5.19 1.88
C PRO A 35 5.04 -4.55 2.09
N GLY A 36 4.58 -3.74 1.13
CA GLY A 36 3.26 -3.11 1.18
C GLY A 36 2.13 -4.13 1.11
N PHE A 37 2.28 -5.16 0.26
CA PHE A 37 1.32 -6.26 0.19
C PHE A 37 1.18 -6.99 1.52
N LEU A 38 2.29 -7.39 2.15
CA LEU A 38 2.26 -8.06 3.45
C LEU A 38 1.60 -7.19 4.50
N LEU A 39 1.96 -5.91 4.57
CA LEU A 39 1.36 -4.97 5.52
C LEU A 39 -0.16 -4.86 5.32
N LEU A 40 -0.61 -4.70 4.08
CA LEU A 40 -2.02 -4.62 3.74
C LEU A 40 -2.79 -5.89 4.13
N VAL A 41 -2.21 -7.08 3.93
CA VAL A 41 -2.82 -8.36 4.29
C VAL A 41 -3.03 -8.48 5.80
N PHE A 42 -2.07 -8.06 6.62
CA PHE A 42 -2.15 -8.18 8.09
C PHE A 42 -2.88 -7.02 8.78
N LEU A 43 -3.13 -5.90 8.10
CA LEU A 43 -3.90 -4.80 8.68
C LEU A 43 -5.36 -5.21 8.96
N PRO A 44 -5.90 -4.91 10.15
CA PRO A 44 -7.28 -5.22 10.51
C PRO A 44 -8.24 -4.34 9.70
N ALA A 45 -9.22 -4.98 9.04
CA ALA A 45 -10.17 -4.29 8.20
C ALA A 45 -10.95 -3.20 8.98
N ALA A 46 -11.12 -2.03 8.35
CA ALA A 46 -11.91 -0.94 8.91
C ALA A 46 -13.41 -1.14 8.67
N ASN A 47 -13.80 -1.94 7.68
CA ASN A 47 -15.20 -2.30 7.43
C ASN A 47 -15.64 -3.60 8.12
N ALA A 48 -14.89 -4.07 9.13
CA ALA A 48 -15.32 -5.22 9.93
C ALA A 48 -16.68 -4.94 10.59
N GLU A 49 -17.54 -5.96 10.64
CA GLU A 49 -18.83 -5.89 11.34
C GLU A 49 -18.62 -5.81 12.85
N GLY A 50 -19.57 -5.17 13.55
CA GLY A 50 -19.55 -5.10 15.02
C GLY A 50 -18.56 -4.11 15.64
N ILE A 51 -17.90 -3.25 14.86
CA ILE A 51 -17.05 -2.16 15.39
C ILE A 51 -17.78 -0.81 15.33
N ASP A 52 -17.53 0.04 16.32
CA ASP A 52 -18.01 1.42 16.33
C ASP A 52 -17.32 2.29 15.26
N GLU A 53 -17.90 3.46 15.02
CA GLU A 53 -17.42 4.40 14.00
C GLU A 53 -16.06 5.03 14.37
N GLU A 54 -15.74 5.15 15.66
CA GLU A 54 -14.47 5.71 16.13
C GLU A 54 -13.30 4.76 15.81
N THR A 55 -13.48 3.47 16.11
CA THR A 55 -12.58 2.36 15.80
C THR A 55 -12.39 2.21 14.30
N ARG A 56 -13.48 2.32 13.52
CA ARG A 56 -13.42 2.33 12.05
C ARG A 56 -12.53 3.46 11.54
N LYS A 57 -12.75 4.69 12.01
CA LYS A 57 -11.93 5.86 11.64
C LYS A 57 -10.47 5.69 12.07
N ALA A 58 -10.22 5.19 13.28
CA ALA A 58 -8.87 4.93 13.77
C ALA A 58 -8.12 3.91 12.91
N ARG A 59 -8.79 2.81 12.50
CA ARG A 59 -8.21 1.79 11.61
C ARG A 59 -7.91 2.36 10.22
N ARG A 60 -8.83 3.14 9.63
CA ARG A 60 -8.59 3.83 8.35
C ARG A 60 -7.38 4.74 8.43
N ARG A 61 -7.33 5.62 9.44
CA ARG A 61 -6.24 6.58 9.63
C ARG A 61 -4.90 5.87 9.82
N ARG A 62 -4.84 4.81 10.64
CA ARG A 62 -3.62 4.01 10.83
C ARG A 62 -3.18 3.35 9.53
N SER A 63 -4.12 2.78 8.77
CA SER A 63 -3.84 2.21 7.44
C SER A 63 -3.29 3.27 6.49
N ASP A 64 -3.92 4.43 6.40
CA ASP A 64 -3.51 5.49 5.48
C ASP A 64 -2.11 6.01 5.82
N ILE A 65 -1.81 6.20 7.10
CA ILE A 65 -0.46 6.55 7.58
C ILE A 65 0.54 5.45 7.22
N ALA A 66 0.22 4.19 7.51
CA ALA A 66 1.07 3.06 7.21
C ALA A 66 1.35 2.93 5.70
N GLY A 67 0.32 3.08 4.88
CA GLY A 67 0.42 3.09 3.43
C GLY A 67 1.28 4.24 2.92
N LEU A 68 1.13 5.46 3.45
CA LEU A 68 1.97 6.60 3.09
C LEU A 68 3.44 6.37 3.46
N VAL A 69 3.73 5.79 4.63
CA VAL A 69 5.09 5.44 5.03
C VAL A 69 5.69 4.43 4.05
N VAL A 70 4.94 3.41 3.64
CA VAL A 70 5.40 2.44 2.64
C VAL A 70 5.68 3.12 1.30
N VAL A 71 4.77 3.97 0.82
CA VAL A 71 4.96 4.74 -0.43
C VAL A 71 6.24 5.57 -0.37
N LEU A 72 6.47 6.29 0.73
CA LEU A 72 7.67 7.10 0.93
C LEU A 72 8.94 6.24 0.91
N LEU A 73 8.95 5.12 1.63
CA LEU A 73 10.08 4.19 1.64
C LEU A 73 10.37 3.63 0.25
N THR A 74 9.33 3.26 -0.49
CA THR A 74 9.47 2.78 -1.88
C THR A 74 10.11 3.86 -2.76
N VAL A 75 9.67 5.11 -2.67
CA VAL A 75 10.25 6.22 -3.43
C VAL A 75 11.73 6.44 -3.06
N VAL A 76 12.07 6.42 -1.77
CA VAL A 76 13.45 6.58 -1.29
C VAL A 76 14.35 5.45 -1.81
N VAL A 77 13.90 4.20 -1.73
CA VAL A 77 14.65 3.05 -2.22
C VAL A 77 14.86 3.13 -3.74
N LEU A 78 13.81 3.47 -4.49
CA LEU A 78 13.91 3.65 -5.95
C LEU A 78 14.89 4.78 -6.31
N ALA A 79 14.86 5.91 -5.61
CA ALA A 79 15.78 7.01 -5.83
C ALA A 79 17.23 6.64 -5.49
N ALA A 80 17.45 5.88 -4.41
CA ALA A 80 18.77 5.39 -4.02
C ALA A 80 19.32 4.39 -5.05
N LEU A 81 18.50 3.44 -5.50
CA LEU A 81 18.87 2.48 -6.56
C LEU A 81 19.18 3.21 -7.87
N TRP A 82 18.39 4.20 -8.26
CA TRP A 82 18.65 5.00 -9.45
C TRP A 82 20.01 5.72 -9.39
N LYS A 83 20.33 6.33 -8.25
CA LYS A 83 21.64 6.96 -8.02
C LYS A 83 22.78 5.94 -8.10
N TYR A 84 22.62 4.77 -7.48
CA TYR A 84 23.62 3.70 -7.52
C TYR A 84 23.88 3.19 -8.95
N VAL A 85 22.82 2.99 -9.74
CA VAL A 85 22.92 2.50 -11.12
C VAL A 85 23.53 3.53 -12.07
N LYS A 86 23.26 4.84 -11.88
CA LYS A 86 23.83 5.91 -12.72
C LYS A 86 25.20 6.43 -12.26
N GLY A 87 25.60 6.11 -11.03
CA GLY A 87 26.90 6.47 -10.46
C GLY A 87 28.01 5.46 -10.75
N GLN A 88 27.67 4.36 -11.44
CA GLN A 88 28.61 3.50 -12.17
C GLN A 88 28.57 3.83 -13.65
#